data_AF-A0A1U7HLY4-F1
#
_entry.id   AF-A0A1U7HLY4-F1
#
_cell.length_a   1.000
_cell.length_b   1.000
_cell.length_c   1.000
_cell.angle_alpha   90.00
_cell.angle_beta   90.00
_cell.angle_gamma   90.00
#
_symmetry.space_group_name_H-M   'P 1'
#
loop_
_entity.id
_entity.type
_entity.pdbx_description
1 polymer ?
#
loop_
_entity_poly.entity_id
_entity_poly.type
_entity_poly.pdbx_seq_one_letter_code
_entity_poly.pdbx_strand_id
1 'polypeptide(L)' 'MRKSQSQVDFIHKNAIALKEARETVYWLRLLAATAIIPPEKLVSLQAEAEELTRIIGAIVVNSKNSVFAFFLLTFSLYIC' A
#
# COMPACT_ATOMS: atom_id res chain seq x y z
N MET A 1 8.84 18.66 6.62
CA MET A 1 8.64 17.22 6.37
C MET A 1 8.58 16.48 7.70
N ARG A 2 7.41 15.95 8.10
CA ARG A 2 7.30 15.12 9.32
C ARG A 2 7.86 13.72 9.01
N LYS A 3 9.07 13.45 9.51
CA LYS A 3 9.68 12.10 9.54
C LYS A 3 8.69 11.12 10.18
N SER A 4 8.64 9.87 9.70
CA SER A 4 7.89 8.80 10.37
C SER A 4 8.44 8.64 11.79
N GLN A 5 7.64 8.98 12.81
CA GLN A 5 8.12 8.96 14.20
C GLN A 5 8.00 7.56 14.84
N SER A 6 7.21 6.65 14.26
CA SER A 6 7.07 5.27 14.74
C SER A 6 6.78 4.29 13.60
N GLN A 7 6.92 2.98 13.85
CA GLN A 7 6.49 1.93 12.93
C GLN A 7 4.98 1.99 12.65
N VAL A 8 4.18 2.38 13.64
CA VAL A 8 2.73 2.54 13.49
C VAL A 8 2.40 3.69 12.53
N ASP A 9 3.09 4.83 12.65
CA ASP A 9 2.94 5.97 11.74
C ASP A 9 3.39 5.60 10.32
N PHE A 10 4.45 4.81 10.18
CA PHE A 10 4.90 4.27 8.88
C PHE A 10 3.82 3.39 8.23
N ILE A 11 3.25 2.44 8.98
CA ILE A 11 2.18 1.57 8.51
C ILE A 11 0.95 2.39 8.11
N HIS A 12 0.56 3.37 8.94
CA HIS A 12 -0.60 4.22 8.69
C HIS A 12 -0.46 5.02 7.39
N LYS A 13 0.69 5.67 7.17
CA LYS A 13 0.97 6.43 5.95
C LYS A 13 0.98 5.54 4.71
N ASN A 14 1.59 4.36 4.78
CA ASN A 14 1.58 3.40 3.66
C ASN A 14 0.18 2.81 3.42
N ALA A 15 -0.65 2.66 4.46
CA ALA A 15 -2.05 2.24 4.29
C ALA A 15 -2.89 3.31 3.56
N ILE A 16 -2.66 4.60 3.83
CA ILE A 16 -3.24 5.70 3.05
C ILE A 16 -2.75 5.63 1.60
N ALA A 17 -1.44 5.54 1.38
CA ALA A 17 -0.89 5.42 0.02
C ALA A 17 -1.48 4.23 -0.76
N LEU A 18 -1.70 3.08 -0.10
CA LEU A 18 -2.35 1.92 -0.70
C LEU A 18 -3.81 2.19 -1.10
N LYS A 19 -4.56 2.95 -0.29
CA LYS A 19 -5.92 3.38 -0.61
C LYS A 19 -5.94 4.27 -1.85
N GLU A 20 -5.10 5.30 -1.87
CA GLU A 20 -5.00 6.23 -3.01
C GLU A 20 -4.53 5.53 -4.30
N ALA A 21 -3.60 4.57 -4.21
CA ALA A 21 -3.16 3.78 -5.36
C ALA A 21 -4.28 2.92 -5.95
N ARG A 22 -5.11 2.29 -5.10
CA ARG A 22 -6.28 1.53 -5.54
C ARG A 22 -7.34 2.41 -6.19
N GLU A 23 -7.58 3.61 -5.64
CA GLU A 23 -8.46 4.61 -6.26
C GLU A 23 -7.95 5.04 -7.63
N THR A 24 -6.64 5.23 -7.77
CA THR A 24 -6.00 5.54 -9.07
C THR A 24 -6.25 4.44 -10.10
N VAL A 25 -6.03 3.17 -9.74
CA VAL A 25 -6.32 2.03 -10.61
C VAL A 25 -7.80 2.00 -11.02
N TYR A 26 -8.72 2.27 -10.08
CA TYR A 26 -10.15 2.37 -10.37
C TYR A 26 -10.45 3.47 -11.39
N TRP A 27 -9.92 4.68 -11.22
CA TRP A 27 -10.12 5.78 -12.16
C TRP A 27 -9.56 5.48 -13.54
N LEU A 28 -8.38 4.85 -13.63
CA LEU A 28 -7.81 4.45 -14.93
C LEU A 28 -8.70 3.41 -15.65
N ARG A 29 -9.29 2.47 -14.91
CA ARG A 29 -10.25 1.50 -15.47
C ARG A 29 -11.54 2.19 -15.92
N LEU A 30 -12.04 3.16 -15.15
CA LEU A 30 -13.25 3.91 -15.52
C LEU A 30 -13.02 4.77 -16.77
N LEU A 31 -11.87 5.43 -16.89
CA LEU A 31 -11.50 6.22 -18.07
C LEU A 31 -11.44 5.35 -19.33
N ALA A 32 -10.90 4.13 -19.22
CA ALA A 32 -10.91 3.16 -20.31
C ALA A 32 -12.34 2.69 -20.65
N ALA A 33 -13.14 2.35 -19.63
CA ALA A 33 -14.50 1.84 -19.82
C ALA A 33 -15.48 2.87 -20.41
N THR A 34 -15.25 4.15 -20.13
CA THR A 34 -16.06 5.26 -20.65
C THR A 34 -15.56 5.76 -22.02
N ALA A 35 -14.50 5.16 -22.56
CA ALA A 35 -13.86 5.56 -23.82
C ALA A 35 -13.46 7.05 -23.89
N ILE A 36 -13.28 7.70 -22.72
CA ILE A 36 -12.79 9.09 -22.64
C ILE A 36 -11.33 9.16 -23.14
N ILE A 37 -10.55 8.12 -22.85
CA ILE A 37 -9.17 7.95 -23.34
C ILE A 37 -9.08 6.57 -24.00
N PRO A 38 -8.43 6.46 -25.18
CA PRO A 38 -8.20 5.16 -25.82
C PRO A 38 -7.48 4.20 -24.88
N PRO A 39 -7.97 2.96 -24.71
CA PRO A 39 -7.45 2.01 -23.73
C PRO A 39 -5.97 1.72 -23.94
N GLU A 40 -5.47 1.75 -25.19
CA GLU A 40 -4.07 1.49 -25.53
C GLU A 40 -3.11 2.48 -24.86
N LYS A 41 -3.57 3.72 -24.61
CA LYS A 41 -2.80 4.75 -23.90
C LYS A 41 -2.79 4.54 -22.38
N LEU A 42 -3.72 3.73 -21.86
CA LEU A 42 -3.88 3.48 -20.43
C LEU A 42 -3.30 2.13 -19.99
N VAL A 43 -3.06 1.18 -20.91
CA VAL A 43 -2.56 -0.17 -20.58
C VAL A 43 -1.29 -0.12 -19.72
N SER A 44 -0.26 0.62 -20.16
CA SER A 44 1.01 0.70 -19.42
C SER A 44 0.85 1.39 -18.07
N LEU A 45 0.06 2.47 -18.01
CA LEU A 45 -0.22 3.20 -16.78
C LEU A 45 -1.02 2.36 -15.77
N GLN A 46 -1.99 1.57 -16.24
CA GLN A 46 -2.74 0.65 -15.39
C GLN A 46 -1.82 -0.44 -14.83
N ALA A 47 -0.95 -1.01 -15.66
CA ALA A 47 0.02 -2.02 -15.23
C ALA A 47 0.97 -1.46 -14.15
N GLU A 48 1.54 -0.29 -14.38
CA GLU A 48 2.43 0.39 -13.41
C GLU A 48 1.70 0.72 -12.10
N ALA A 49 0.47 1.26 -12.19
CA ALA A 49 -0.34 1.55 -11.00
C ALA A 49 -0.66 0.28 -10.19
N GLU A 50 -0.90 -0.84 -10.86
CA GLU A 50 -1.09 -2.14 -10.21
C GLU A 50 0.20 -2.67 -9.58
N GLU A 51 1.36 -2.50 -10.23
CA GLU A 51 2.67 -2.83 -9.66
C GLU A 51 2.94 -2.05 -8.37
N LEU A 52 2.74 -0.73 -8.40
CA LEU A 52 2.88 0.13 -7.23
C LEU A 52 1.92 -0.28 -6.12
N THR A 53 0.67 -0.61 -6.46
CA THR A 53 -0.32 -1.11 -5.50
C THR A 53 0.16 -2.40 -4.81
N ARG A 54 0.76 -3.34 -5.58
CA ARG A 54 1.33 -4.58 -5.02
C ARG A 54 2.53 -4.32 -4.11
N ILE A 55 3.45 -3.44 -4.52
CA ILE A 55 4.63 -3.08 -3.75
C ILE A 55 4.23 -2.43 -2.41
N ILE A 56 3.35 -1.43 -2.43
CA ILE A 56 2.87 -0.76 -1.22
C ILE A 56 2.09 -1.76 -0.34
N GLY A 57 1.28 -2.63 -0.94
CA GLY A 57 0.59 -3.70 -0.24
C GLY A 57 1.54 -4.63 0.51
N ALA A 58 2.63 -5.06 -0.15
CA ALA A 58 3.65 -5.89 0.46
C ALA A 58 4.38 -5.15 1.61
N ILE A 59 4.67 -3.85 1.46
CA ILE A 59 5.24 -3.02 2.54
C ILE A 59 4.33 -3.03 3.76
N VAL A 60 3.03 -2.74 3.59
CA VAL A 60 2.07 -2.70 4.70
C VAL A 60 1.98 -4.05 5.42
N VAL A 61 1.91 -5.16 4.67
CA VAL A 61 1.82 -6.52 5.24
C VAL A 61 3.07 -6.86 6.04
N ASN A 62 4.25 -6.65 5.45
CA ASN A 62 5.52 -6.98 6.12
C ASN A 62 5.77 -6.11 7.35
N SER A 63 5.48 -4.81 7.28
CA SER A 63 5.62 -3.90 8.43
C SER A 63 4.70 -4.29 9.59
N LYS A 64 3.46 -4.72 9.32
CA LYS A 64 2.55 -5.22 10.36
C LYS A 64 3.08 -6.50 11.01
N ASN A 65 3.63 -7.43 10.22
CA ASN A 65 4.17 -8.68 10.74
C ASN A 65 5.38 -8.46 11.65
N SER A 66 6.24 -7.50 11.32
CA SER A 66 7.38 -7.12 12.16
C SER A 66 6.94 -6.58 13.53
N VAL A 67 5.89 -5.73 13.57
CA VAL A 67 5.32 -5.23 14.84
C VAL A 67 4.73 -6.37 15.68
N PHE A 68 4.03 -7.31 15.04
CA PHE A 68 3.45 -8.46 15.71
C PHE A 68 4.52 -9.39 16.30
N ALA A 69 5.57 -9.70 15.53
CA ALA A 69 6.70 -10.51 16.00
C ALA A 69 7.41 -9.86 17.20
N PHE A 70 7.59 -8.54 17.17
CA PHE A 70 8.16 -7.79 18.31
C PHE A 70 7.30 -7.94 19.56
N PHE A 71 5.97 -7.81 19.44
CA PHE A 71 5.04 -7.96 20.56
C PHE A 71 5.06 -9.38 21.15
N LEU A 72 5.15 -10.41 20.32
CA LEU A 72 5.24 -11.79 20.81
C LEU A 72 6.56 -12.06 21.55
N LEU A 73 7.67 -11.53 21.04
CA LEU A 73 8.98 -11.65 21.70
C LEU A 73 9.02 -10.93 23.05
N THR A 74 8.44 -9.73 23.13
CA THR A 74 8.37 -9.00 24.40
C THR A 74 7.44 -9.69 25.39
N PHE A 75 6.30 -10.23 24.94
CA PHE A 75 5.38 -10.97 25.81
C PHE A 75 5.99 -12.26 26.34
N SER A 76 6.76 -12.99 25.52
CA SER A 76 7.47 -14.20 25.93
C SER A 76 8.61 -13.93 26.92
N LEU A 77 9.26 -12.76 26.85
CA LEU A 77 10.31 -12.36 27.79
C LEU A 77 9.78 -11.77 29.10
N TYR A 78 8.51 -11.34 29.14
CA TYR A 78 7.88 -10.71 30.32
C TYR A 78 7.01 -11.65 31.16
N ILE A 79 6.73 -12.86 30.64
CA ILE A 79 5.95 -13.91 31.33
C ILE A 79 6.85 -15.04 31.85
N CYS A 80 8.17 -14.94 31.66
CA CYS A 80 9.16 -15.81 32.31
C CYS A 80 9.80 -15.12 33.52
#